data_AF-A0A813WFD0-F1
#
_entry.id   AF-A0A813WFD0-F1
#
_cell.length_a   1.000
_cell.length_b   1.000
_cell.length_c   1.000
_cell.angle_alpha   90.00
_cell.angle_beta   90.00
_cell.angle_gamma   90.00
#
_symmetry.space_group_name_H-M   'P 1'
#
loop_
_entity.id
_entity.type
_entity.pdbx_description
1 polymer ?
#
loop_
_entity_poly.entity_id
_entity_poly.type
_entity_poly.pdbx_seq_one_letter_code
_entity_poly.pdbx_strand_id
1 'polypeptide(L)'
;MITGLNNAILDEFQQTYNPSYALQCFIHGRIDVSVDNDLVNILLEINIDKHLKSLSKPFADISMGSHFHDEQEVLFYIGTIFKIKMIEQKNDIWLIELDVCTDDDNNELFCQIKNEIINDQGDTGKLLLKIGEYDEAKVYYQQLLNHQQQDYRHECYTGLGLIGFPTDDYMTALDSYLKALNIKNDNGTNYMNIGNDYDQTLLNYKWALEIQLKYLSLTHPSIPISYRNIGQIYEHQNRYDRALINYTKANEIYSCHLSTAYPNRIQLNSDITRIQDLNS
;
A
#
# COMPACT_ATOMS: atom_id res chain seq x y z
N MET A 1 21.82 -39.04 -4.44
CA MET A 1 22.00 -38.73 -3.01
C MET A 1 21.91 -37.22 -2.90
N ILE A 2 20.91 -36.57 -2.31
CA ILE A 2 19.84 -36.94 -1.38
C ILE A 2 18.69 -35.97 -1.68
N THR A 3 17.50 -36.47 -1.98
CA THR A 3 16.25 -35.72 -1.84
C THR A 3 15.45 -36.41 -0.76
N GLY A 4 15.02 -35.65 0.24
CA GLY A 4 14.23 -36.19 1.33
C GLY A 4 13.79 -35.09 2.29
N LEU A 5 12.51 -35.17 2.64
CA LEU A 5 11.74 -34.37 3.60
C LEU A 5 11.15 -33.09 2.98
N ASN A 6 9.86 -32.80 3.08
CA ASN A 6 8.74 -33.51 3.69
C ASN A 6 7.45 -32.83 3.19
N ASN A 7 6.48 -33.63 2.77
CA ASN A 7 5.08 -33.22 2.84
C ASN A 7 4.65 -33.25 4.30
N ALA A 8 4.09 -32.16 4.79
CA ALA A 8 2.81 -32.11 5.48
C ALA A 8 2.65 -30.73 6.14
N ILE A 9 1.39 -30.27 6.18
CA ILE A 9 0.89 -29.08 6.91
C ILE A 9 1.02 -27.80 6.08
N LEU A 10 -0.01 -27.15 5.54
CA LEU A 10 -1.48 -27.24 5.58
C LEU A 10 -1.89 -26.31 4.41
N ASP A 11 -2.67 -26.73 3.42
CA ASP A 11 -4.14 -26.65 3.49
C ASP A 11 -4.67 -25.53 4.38
N GLU A 12 -4.52 -24.28 3.94
CA GLU A 12 -5.53 -23.23 4.10
C GLU A 12 -5.17 -22.05 3.18
N PHE A 13 -6.18 -21.46 2.55
CA PHE A 13 -6.13 -20.41 1.51
C PHE A 13 -6.11 -20.90 0.06
N GLN A 14 -7.02 -21.83 -0.26
CA GLN A 14 -7.84 -21.66 -1.46
C GLN A 14 -9.15 -20.95 -1.10
N GLN A 15 -9.63 -20.15 -2.06
CA GLN A 15 -10.86 -19.35 -2.11
C GLN A 15 -10.70 -17.97 -1.42
N THR A 16 -10.82 -16.83 -2.10
CA THR A 16 -11.69 -16.50 -3.25
C THR A 16 -11.22 -15.18 -3.88
N TYR A 17 -11.60 -14.95 -5.15
CA TYR A 17 -11.45 -13.73 -5.98
C TYR A 17 -10.19 -13.58 -6.84
N ASN A 18 -10.38 -13.96 -8.10
CA ASN A 18 -9.87 -13.25 -9.29
C ASN A 18 -11.07 -12.41 -9.81
N PRO A 19 -10.90 -11.19 -10.32
CA PRO A 19 -10.31 -11.05 -11.65
C PRO A 19 -9.35 -9.84 -11.83
N SER A 20 -8.22 -10.11 -12.49
CA SER A 20 -7.75 -9.34 -13.64
C SER A 20 -7.41 -7.85 -13.45
N TYR A 21 -6.23 -7.55 -12.88
CA TYR A 21 -5.43 -6.38 -13.32
C TYR A 21 -3.94 -6.69 -13.16
N ALA A 22 -3.43 -7.54 -14.04
CA ALA A 22 -2.02 -7.48 -14.43
C ALA A 22 -2.04 -7.11 -15.90
N LEU A 23 -1.43 -5.96 -16.25
CA LEU A 23 -1.04 -5.73 -17.63
C LEU A 23 0.05 -6.77 -17.93
N GLN A 24 -0.34 -7.95 -18.39
CA GLN A 24 0.57 -8.92 -18.97
C GLN A 24 0.99 -8.38 -20.33
N CYS A 25 2.05 -7.57 -20.34
CA CYS A 25 2.90 -7.51 -21.52
C CYS A 25 3.76 -8.78 -21.52
N PHE A 26 3.19 -9.91 -21.96
CA PHE A 26 4.00 -11.04 -22.39
C PHE A 26 4.56 -10.70 -23.77
N ILE A 27 5.82 -10.30 -23.82
CA ILE A 27 6.55 -10.30 -25.09
C ILE A 27 7.25 -11.66 -25.13
N HIS A 28 6.58 -12.62 -25.76
CA HIS A 28 7.04 -13.98 -25.91
C HIS A 28 8.35 -13.99 -26.72
N GLY A 29 9.47 -14.28 -26.06
CA GLY A 29 10.72 -14.67 -26.69
C GLY A 29 10.99 -16.13 -26.39
N ARG A 30 10.36 -17.06 -27.12
CA ARG A 30 10.79 -18.47 -27.07
C ARG A 30 11.30 -18.97 -28.41
N ILE A 31 12.57 -19.34 -28.38
CA ILE A 31 13.28 -20.12 -29.39
C ILE A 31 12.92 -21.61 -29.18
N ASP A 32 12.39 -22.24 -30.25
CA ASP A 32 12.38 -23.68 -30.62
C ASP A 32 11.55 -24.67 -29.74
N VAL A 33 10.68 -25.59 -30.21
CA VAL A 33 10.48 -26.27 -31.51
C VAL A 33 9.00 -26.74 -31.66
N SER A 34 8.45 -26.57 -32.88
CA SER A 34 7.30 -27.25 -33.56
C SER A 34 5.96 -27.48 -32.83
N VAL A 35 4.87 -26.87 -33.32
CA VAL A 35 3.91 -27.42 -34.31
C VAL A 35 2.79 -26.37 -34.49
N ASP A 36 3.02 -25.42 -35.39
CA ASP A 36 2.06 -24.69 -36.25
C ASP A 36 2.82 -23.52 -36.88
N ASN A 37 3.07 -23.60 -38.18
CA ASN A 37 4.08 -22.82 -38.91
C ASN A 37 3.62 -21.40 -39.32
N ASP A 38 2.62 -20.83 -38.64
CA ASP A 38 2.09 -19.49 -38.93
C ASP A 38 2.55 -18.43 -37.91
N LEU A 39 3.45 -18.78 -36.99
CA LEU A 39 4.03 -17.83 -36.04
C LEU A 39 5.03 -16.91 -36.74
N VAL A 40 4.86 -15.60 -36.54
CA VAL A 40 5.77 -14.58 -37.06
C VAL A 40 6.58 -13.98 -35.92
N ASN A 41 7.88 -13.84 -36.13
CA ASN A 41 8.77 -13.25 -35.14
C ASN A 41 8.54 -11.74 -35.06
N ILE A 42 8.42 -11.21 -33.84
CA ILE A 42 8.29 -9.78 -33.58
C ILE A 42 9.43 -9.37 -32.65
N LEU A 43 10.16 -8.33 -33.04
CA LEU A 43 11.13 -7.64 -32.21
C LEU A 43 10.56 -6.28 -31.80
N LEU A 44 10.40 -6.08 -30.50
CA LEU A 44 9.96 -4.81 -29.93
C LEU A 44 11.17 -4.04 -29.40
N GLU A 45 11.47 -2.88 -29.99
CA GLU A 45 12.50 -1.97 -29.50
C GLU A 45 11.82 -0.83 -28.75
N ILE A 46 11.99 -0.80 -27.43
CA ILE A 46 11.39 0.23 -26.56
C ILE A 46 12.47 1.25 -26.19
N ASN A 47 12.33 2.48 -26.69
CA ASN A 47 13.21 3.58 -26.36
C ASN A 47 12.69 4.33 -25.13
N ILE A 48 13.54 4.44 -24.11
CA ILE A 48 13.20 5.09 -22.84
C ILE A 48 14.25 6.15 -22.56
N ASP A 49 13.82 7.40 -22.40
CA ASP A 49 14.72 8.44 -21.92
C ASP A 49 15.05 8.21 -20.44
N LYS A 50 16.33 7.91 -20.19
CA LYS A 50 16.89 7.71 -18.85
C LYS A 50 16.73 8.91 -17.91
N HIS A 51 16.45 10.10 -18.43
CA HIS A 51 16.25 11.32 -17.63
C HIS A 51 14.78 11.62 -17.30
N LEU A 52 13.82 10.84 -17.81
CA LEU A 52 12.41 11.03 -17.50
C LEU A 52 12.13 10.91 -16.00
N LYS A 53 11.41 11.87 -15.44
CA LYS A 53 10.97 11.84 -14.02
C LYS A 53 9.55 11.28 -13.85
N SER A 54 8.88 10.96 -14.95
CA SER A 54 7.52 10.44 -14.91
C SER A 54 7.47 8.97 -14.49
N LEU A 55 6.31 8.56 -14.01
CA LEU A 55 5.95 7.16 -13.76
C LEU A 55 5.77 6.37 -15.08
N SER A 56 6.46 6.72 -16.16
CA SER A 56 6.35 5.99 -17.44
C SER A 56 7.52 5.03 -17.66
N LYS A 57 8.53 5.08 -16.78
CA LYS A 57 9.68 4.17 -16.84
C LYS A 57 9.33 2.80 -16.24
N PRO A 58 10.02 1.74 -16.67
CA PRO A 58 10.02 0.50 -15.92
C PRO A 58 10.53 0.78 -14.51
N PHE A 59 9.82 0.27 -13.51
CA PHE A 59 10.06 0.59 -12.10
C PHE A 59 10.57 -0.60 -11.29
N ALA A 60 10.55 -1.82 -11.84
CA ALA A 60 11.07 -2.98 -11.14
C ALA A 60 11.55 -4.06 -12.11
N ASP A 61 12.66 -4.72 -11.77
CA ASP A 61 13.04 -6.02 -12.30
C ASP A 61 12.54 -7.10 -11.31
N ILE A 62 11.67 -7.98 -11.79
CA ILE A 62 11.05 -9.04 -10.97
C ILE A 62 11.56 -10.44 -11.33
N SER A 63 12.62 -10.54 -12.13
CA SER A 63 13.15 -11.82 -12.64
C SER A 63 13.50 -12.80 -11.52
N MET A 64 13.95 -12.32 -10.35
CA MET A 64 14.26 -13.18 -9.19
C MET A 64 13.03 -13.89 -8.59
N GLY A 65 11.83 -13.32 -8.78
CA GLY A 65 10.57 -13.91 -8.31
C GLY A 65 9.79 -14.64 -9.40
N SER A 66 10.29 -14.65 -10.64
CA SER A 66 9.60 -15.26 -11.78
C SER A 66 9.59 -16.79 -11.71
N HIS A 67 8.54 -17.38 -12.26
CA HIS A 67 8.48 -18.80 -12.59
C HIS A 67 9.38 -19.18 -13.79
N PHE A 68 9.89 -18.20 -14.54
CA PHE A 68 10.72 -18.36 -15.72
C PHE A 68 12.16 -17.90 -15.41
N HIS A 69 12.99 -18.83 -14.94
CA HIS A 69 14.34 -18.51 -14.44
C HIS A 69 15.36 -18.09 -15.51
N ASP A 70 15.06 -18.31 -16.79
CA ASP A 70 15.92 -17.92 -17.92
C ASP A 70 15.45 -16.62 -18.61
N GLU A 71 14.38 -16.00 -18.11
CA GLU A 71 13.77 -14.81 -18.71
C GLU A 71 13.99 -13.56 -17.84
N GLN A 72 14.02 -12.40 -18.49
CA GLN A 72 14.01 -11.11 -17.80
C GLN A 72 12.58 -10.57 -17.76
N GLU A 73 12.12 -10.23 -16.57
CA GLU A 73 10.79 -9.67 -16.34
C GLU A 73 10.90 -8.29 -15.73
N VAL A 74 10.27 -7.30 -16.38
CA VAL A 74 10.32 -5.90 -15.97
C VAL A 74 8.91 -5.35 -15.87
N LEU A 75 8.61 -4.65 -14.78
CA LEU A 75 7.31 -4.02 -14.55
C LEU A 75 7.31 -2.55 -14.99
N PHE A 76 6.28 -2.20 -15.73
CA PHE A 76 5.91 -0.81 -16.06
C PHE A 76 4.72 -0.39 -15.21
N TYR A 77 4.62 0.91 -14.92
CA TYR A 77 3.46 1.44 -14.20
C TYR A 77 2.18 1.12 -14.96
N ILE A 78 1.10 0.86 -14.22
CA ILE A 78 -0.20 0.62 -14.80
C ILE A 78 -0.55 1.80 -15.72
N GLY A 79 -0.91 1.44 -16.95
CA GLY A 79 -1.15 2.31 -18.10
C GLY A 79 -0.08 3.33 -18.44
N THR A 80 1.18 2.92 -18.32
CA THR A 80 2.24 3.36 -19.24
C THR A 80 1.74 3.21 -20.67
N ILE A 81 1.82 4.28 -21.45
CA ILE A 81 1.42 4.29 -22.87
C ILE A 81 2.66 4.27 -23.74
N PHE A 82 2.68 3.36 -24.71
CA PHE A 82 3.74 3.28 -25.72
C PHE A 82 3.20 3.81 -27.06
N LYS A 83 3.93 4.74 -27.66
CA LYS A 83 3.66 5.24 -29.01
C LYS A 83 4.44 4.40 -30.01
N ILE A 84 3.74 3.81 -30.98
CA ILE A 84 4.39 3.16 -32.12
C ILE A 84 5.01 4.24 -33.01
N LYS A 85 6.32 4.20 -33.16
CA LYS A 85 7.08 5.11 -34.02
C LYS A 85 7.26 4.54 -35.42
N MET A 86 7.50 3.23 -35.51
CA MET A 86 7.74 2.53 -36.77
C MET A 86 7.29 1.07 -36.69
N ILE A 87 6.79 0.54 -37.80
CA ILE A 87 6.58 -0.88 -38.02
C ILE A 87 7.26 -1.22 -39.36
N GLU A 88 8.23 -2.14 -39.35
CA GLU A 88 8.94 -2.58 -40.54
C GLU A 88 9.14 -4.09 -40.52
N GLN A 89 8.99 -4.76 -41.67
CA GLN A 89 9.29 -6.18 -41.80
C GLN A 89 10.67 -6.35 -42.44
N LYS A 90 11.60 -7.00 -41.73
CA LYS A 90 12.95 -7.33 -42.22
C LYS A 90 13.20 -8.82 -42.03
N ASN A 91 13.51 -9.53 -43.12
CA ASN A 91 13.88 -10.95 -43.10
C ASN A 91 12.90 -11.82 -42.29
N ASP A 92 11.60 -11.67 -42.55
CA ASP A 92 10.51 -12.39 -41.86
C ASP A 92 10.36 -12.08 -40.35
N ILE A 93 10.99 -11.01 -39.87
CA ILE A 93 10.82 -10.46 -38.52
C ILE A 93 10.14 -9.10 -38.62
N TRP A 94 9.09 -8.87 -37.84
CA TRP A 94 8.51 -7.54 -37.66
C TRP A 94 9.28 -6.78 -36.58
N LEU A 95 9.92 -5.69 -36.96
CA LEU A 95 10.49 -4.72 -36.04
C LEU A 95 9.42 -3.66 -35.74
N ILE A 96 9.11 -3.47 -34.47
CA ILE A 96 8.22 -2.40 -34.01
C ILE A 96 9.02 -1.52 -33.03
N GLU A 97 9.27 -0.28 -33.44
CA GLU A 97 9.87 0.73 -32.55
C GLU A 97 8.77 1.41 -31.74
N LEU A 98 8.95 1.42 -30.42
CA LEU A 98 8.05 1.99 -29.43
C LEU A 98 8.80 3.08 -28.65
N ASP A 99 8.17 4.25 -28.51
CA ASP A 99 8.61 5.28 -27.59
C ASP A 99 7.66 5.34 -26.39
N VAL A 100 8.19 5.53 -25.19
CA VAL A 100 7.36 5.75 -23.99
C VAL A 100 6.77 7.15 -24.00
N CYS A 101 5.44 7.26 -23.84
CA CYS A 101 4.77 8.55 -23.68
C CYS A 101 5.05 9.15 -22.30
N THR A 102 5.23 10.47 -22.29
CA THR A 102 5.70 11.25 -21.14
C THR A 102 4.67 12.28 -20.72
N ASP A 103 4.79 12.81 -19.51
CA ASP A 103 3.89 13.86 -19.01
C ASP A 103 4.01 15.17 -19.80
N ASP A 104 5.12 15.36 -20.53
CA ASP A 104 5.35 16.52 -21.39
C ASP A 104 4.67 16.37 -22.76
N ASP A 105 4.23 15.15 -23.12
CA ASP A 105 3.42 14.93 -24.31
C ASP A 105 2.02 15.49 -24.06
N ASN A 106 1.77 16.71 -24.54
CA ASN A 106 0.48 17.43 -24.47
C ASN A 106 -0.64 16.70 -25.24
N ASN A 107 -1.00 15.49 -24.80
CA ASN A 107 -2.04 14.67 -25.38
C ASN A 107 -3.18 14.53 -24.36
N GLU A 108 -4.32 15.14 -24.68
CA GLU A 108 -5.52 15.12 -23.85
C GLU A 108 -6.01 13.70 -23.54
N LEU A 109 -5.82 12.76 -24.48
CA LEU A 109 -6.13 11.34 -24.30
C LEU A 109 -5.18 10.65 -23.30
N PHE A 110 -3.89 11.02 -23.31
CA PHE A 110 -2.91 10.51 -22.35
C PHE A 110 -3.29 10.94 -20.92
N CYS A 111 -3.67 12.21 -20.75
CA CYS A 111 -4.18 12.71 -19.48
C CYS A 111 -5.47 12.00 -19.03
N GLN A 112 -6.39 11.69 -19.96
CA GLN A 112 -7.63 10.96 -19.65
C GLN A 112 -7.37 9.52 -19.20
N ILE A 113 -6.54 8.77 -19.93
CA ILE A 113 -6.18 7.39 -19.56
C ILE A 113 -5.42 7.37 -18.23
N LYS A 114 -4.47 8.30 -18.04
CA LYS A 114 -3.76 8.47 -16.76
C LYS A 114 -4.74 8.75 -15.61
N ASN A 115 -5.75 9.58 -15.82
CA ASN A 115 -6.79 9.84 -14.83
C ASN A 115 -7.67 8.61 -14.53
N GLU A 116 -7.93 7.74 -15.50
CA GLU A 116 -8.65 6.47 -15.27
C GLU A 116 -7.82 5.50 -14.43
N ILE A 117 -6.50 5.46 -14.61
CA ILE A 117 -5.56 4.65 -13.82
C ILE A 117 -5.39 5.21 -12.40
N ILE A 118 -5.41 6.53 -12.25
CA ILE A 118 -5.37 7.20 -10.93
C ILE A 118 -6.61 6.86 -10.08
N ASN A 119 -7.66 6.27 -10.65
CA ASN A 119 -8.77 5.71 -9.88
C ASN A 119 -8.47 4.32 -9.29
N ASP A 120 -7.29 3.75 -9.52
CA ASP A 120 -6.79 2.60 -8.75
C ASP A 120 -6.67 3.03 -7.27
N GLN A 121 -7.27 2.28 -6.35
CA GLN A 121 -7.47 2.64 -4.93
C GLN A 121 -6.17 2.57 -4.10
N GLY A 122 -5.06 3.02 -4.69
CA GLY A 122 -3.72 2.95 -4.16
C GLY A 122 -3.03 1.60 -4.34
N ASP A 123 -3.55 0.67 -5.14
CA ASP A 123 -2.97 -0.68 -5.25
C ASP A 123 -1.60 -0.67 -5.93
N THR A 124 -1.39 0.18 -6.93
CA THR A 124 -0.06 0.45 -7.50
C THR A 124 0.92 0.90 -6.43
N GLY A 125 0.52 1.82 -5.55
CA GLY A 125 1.33 2.26 -4.42
C GLY A 125 1.66 1.10 -3.46
N LYS A 126 0.70 0.23 -3.16
CA LYS A 126 0.91 -0.96 -2.30
C LYS A 126 1.90 -1.95 -2.94
N LEU A 127 1.86 -2.11 -4.26
CA LEU A 127 2.81 -2.95 -4.98
C LEU A 127 4.23 -2.41 -4.87
N LEU A 128 4.42 -1.10 -5.12
CA LEU A 128 5.72 -0.42 -4.98
C LEU A 128 6.32 -0.60 -3.59
N LEU A 129 5.51 -0.49 -2.55
CA LEU A 129 5.94 -0.77 -1.17
C LEU A 129 6.41 -2.23 -0.97
N LYS A 130 5.73 -3.21 -1.59
CA LYS A 130 6.08 -4.63 -1.45
C LYS A 130 7.39 -4.99 -2.14
N ILE A 131 7.67 -4.37 -3.28
CA ILE A 131 8.91 -4.60 -4.03
C ILE A 131 10.09 -3.79 -3.49
N GLY A 132 9.84 -2.79 -2.64
CA GLY A 132 10.87 -1.97 -1.99
C GLY A 132 11.21 -0.66 -2.71
N GLU A 133 10.44 -0.29 -3.74
CA GLU A 133 10.62 0.97 -4.50
C GLU A 133 9.91 2.11 -3.76
N TYR A 134 10.53 2.56 -2.68
CA TYR A 134 9.92 3.49 -1.71
C TYR A 134 9.83 4.93 -2.21
N ASP A 135 10.80 5.40 -3.00
CA ASP A 135 10.81 6.76 -3.54
C ASP A 135 9.70 6.93 -4.58
N GLU A 136 9.54 5.93 -5.44
CA GLU A 136 8.48 5.78 -6.43
C GLU A 136 7.11 5.72 -5.76
N ALA A 137 6.97 4.88 -4.72
CA ALA A 137 5.74 4.78 -3.93
C ALA A 137 5.36 6.15 -3.33
N LYS A 138 6.35 6.89 -2.82
CA LYS A 138 6.14 8.22 -2.24
C LYS A 138 5.63 9.21 -3.27
N VAL A 139 6.28 9.27 -4.45
CA VAL A 139 5.84 10.13 -5.56
C VAL A 139 4.42 9.77 -5.99
N TYR A 140 4.12 8.48 -6.13
CA TYR A 140 2.79 8.00 -6.51
C TYR A 140 1.70 8.45 -5.52
N TYR A 141 1.88 8.19 -4.22
CA TYR A 141 0.89 8.61 -3.22
C TYR A 141 0.74 10.13 -3.12
N GLN A 142 1.82 10.90 -3.31
CA GLN A 142 1.75 12.36 -3.36
C GLN A 142 0.97 12.87 -4.57
N GLN A 143 1.15 12.24 -5.73
CA GLN A 143 0.35 12.55 -6.92
C GLN A 143 -1.13 12.23 -6.67
N LEU A 144 -1.42 11.05 -6.13
CA LEU A 144 -2.79 10.62 -5.81
C LEU A 144 -3.48 11.59 -4.83
N LEU A 145 -2.75 12.13 -3.85
CA LEU A 145 -3.25 13.16 -2.92
C LEU A 145 -3.57 14.51 -3.59
N ASN A 146 -2.84 14.88 -4.66
CA ASN A 146 -3.08 16.12 -5.41
C ASN A 146 -4.35 16.04 -6.27
N HIS A 147 -4.77 14.83 -6.66
CA HIS A 147 -6.02 14.61 -7.37
C HIS A 147 -7.19 14.69 -6.37
N GLN A 148 -8.04 15.71 -6.50
CA GLN A 148 -9.01 16.14 -5.47
C GLN A 148 -10.20 15.20 -5.19
N GLN A 149 -10.16 13.93 -5.60
CA GLN A 149 -11.19 12.98 -5.20
C GLN A 149 -10.95 12.57 -3.74
N GLN A 150 -11.86 13.00 -2.85
CA GLN A 150 -11.70 12.92 -1.39
C GLN A 150 -11.59 11.49 -0.82
N ASP A 151 -11.86 10.46 -1.62
CA ASP A 151 -12.12 9.09 -1.16
C ASP A 151 -10.84 8.27 -0.84
N TYR A 152 -9.68 8.65 -1.39
CA TYR A 152 -8.44 7.85 -1.27
C TYR A 152 -7.39 8.41 -0.32
N ARG A 153 -7.68 9.54 0.33
CA ARG A 153 -6.68 10.25 1.15
C ARG A 153 -6.21 9.41 2.34
N HIS A 154 -7.10 8.59 2.91
CA HIS A 154 -6.77 7.70 4.01
C HIS A 154 -5.73 6.65 3.61
N GLU A 155 -5.93 6.01 2.45
CA GLU A 155 -5.07 5.00 1.86
C GLU A 155 -3.71 5.61 1.50
N CYS A 156 -3.70 6.80 0.90
CA CYS A 156 -2.47 7.52 0.58
C CYS A 156 -1.63 7.81 1.82
N TYR A 157 -2.24 8.38 2.87
CA TYR A 157 -1.52 8.70 4.10
C TYR A 157 -1.07 7.44 4.85
N THR A 158 -1.84 6.35 4.78
CA THR A 158 -1.42 5.04 5.28
C THR A 158 -0.18 4.54 4.52
N GLY A 159 -0.20 4.60 3.18
CA GLY A 159 0.92 4.22 2.33
C GLY A 159 2.17 5.07 2.57
N LEU A 160 2.03 6.39 2.72
CA LEU A 160 3.14 7.28 3.09
C LEU A 160 3.68 6.98 4.50
N GLY A 161 2.82 6.61 5.44
CA GLY A 161 3.22 6.17 6.77
C GLY A 161 4.08 4.91 6.74
N LEU A 162 3.75 3.96 5.86
CA LEU A 162 4.48 2.71 5.70
C LEU A 162 5.92 2.91 5.20
N ILE A 163 6.16 3.94 4.39
CA ILE A 163 7.48 4.25 3.81
C ILE A 163 8.51 4.64 4.87
N GLY A 164 8.09 5.30 5.97
CA GLY A 164 9.05 5.81 6.95
C GLY A 164 9.76 4.72 7.77
N PHE A 165 9.20 3.52 7.88
CA PHE A 165 9.89 2.39 8.55
C PHE A 165 11.15 1.92 7.80
N PRO A 166 11.08 1.55 6.50
CA PRO A 166 12.26 1.14 5.76
C PRO A 166 13.21 2.30 5.42
N THR A 167 12.73 3.54 5.37
CA THR A 167 13.55 4.74 5.07
C THR A 167 14.10 5.46 6.32
N ASP A 168 13.82 4.93 7.51
CA ASP A 168 14.14 5.54 8.82
C ASP A 168 13.55 6.95 9.04
N ASP A 169 12.58 7.39 8.22
CA ASP A 169 11.86 8.66 8.35
C ASP A 169 10.61 8.54 9.25
N TYR A 170 10.85 8.18 10.51
CA TYR A 170 9.78 7.87 11.46
C TYR A 170 8.89 9.07 11.81
N MET A 171 9.42 10.29 11.80
CA MET A 171 8.63 11.49 12.14
C MET A 171 7.63 11.83 11.03
N THR A 172 8.04 11.72 9.76
CA THR A 172 7.10 11.87 8.63
C THR A 172 6.13 10.70 8.54
N ALA A 173 6.54 9.48 8.91
CA ALA A 173 5.60 8.37 9.05
C ALA A 173 4.53 8.65 10.11
N LEU A 174 4.93 9.14 11.28
CA LEU A 174 3.99 9.49 12.35
C LEU A 174 2.99 10.56 11.89
N ASP A 175 3.47 11.63 11.26
CA ASP A 175 2.60 12.68 10.69
C ASP A 175 1.61 12.10 9.67
N SER A 176 2.07 11.20 8.80
CA SER A 176 1.23 10.54 7.80
C SER A 176 0.16 9.65 8.46
N TYR A 177 0.51 8.81 9.43
CA TYR A 177 -0.48 8.01 10.16
C TYR A 177 -1.50 8.88 10.90
N LEU A 178 -1.07 9.98 11.52
CA LEU A 178 -1.99 10.89 12.21
C LEU A 178 -2.95 11.57 11.22
N LYS A 179 -2.49 11.94 10.01
CA LYS A 179 -3.35 12.47 8.94
C LYS A 179 -4.37 11.43 8.46
N ALA A 180 -3.95 10.17 8.27
CA ALA A 180 -4.86 9.08 7.91
C ALA A 180 -5.96 8.93 8.98
N LEU A 181 -5.57 8.88 10.26
CA LEU A 181 -6.49 8.76 11.38
C LEU A 181 -7.44 9.95 11.51
N ASN A 182 -6.97 11.17 11.22
CA ASN A 182 -7.80 12.37 11.31
C ASN A 182 -8.91 12.41 10.24
N ILE A 183 -8.66 11.89 9.04
CA ILE A 183 -9.69 11.82 7.98
C ILE A 183 -10.90 10.99 8.43
N LYS A 184 -10.66 9.88 9.14
CA LYS A 184 -11.74 9.03 9.65
C LYS A 184 -12.50 9.75 10.79
N ASN A 185 -11.81 10.52 11.63
CA ASN A 185 -12.43 11.29 12.72
C ASN A 185 -13.25 12.49 12.23
N ASP A 186 -12.76 13.27 11.26
CA ASP A 186 -13.39 14.52 10.79
C ASP A 186 -14.65 14.29 9.94
N ASN A 187 -14.77 13.14 9.25
CA ASN A 187 -15.94 12.80 8.42
C ASN A 187 -17.20 12.45 9.23
N GLY A 188 -17.23 12.65 10.56
CA GLY A 188 -18.33 12.22 11.44
C GLY A 188 -18.54 10.69 11.44
N THR A 189 -17.66 9.97 10.75
CA THR A 189 -17.67 8.53 10.60
C THR A 189 -16.80 7.99 11.72
N ASN A 190 -17.36 8.02 12.93
CA ASN A 190 -16.84 7.23 14.04
C ASN A 190 -16.55 5.82 13.47
N TYR A 191 -15.41 5.20 13.84
CA TYR A 191 -14.99 3.90 13.29
C TYR A 191 -16.12 2.83 13.26
N MET A 192 -17.18 3.04 14.05
CA MET A 192 -18.52 2.43 13.98
C MET A 192 -19.20 2.28 12.61
N ASN A 193 -19.02 3.20 11.65
CA ASN A 193 -19.88 3.24 10.45
C ASN A 193 -19.28 2.52 9.22
N ILE A 194 -18.04 2.04 9.29
CA ILE A 194 -17.40 1.28 8.21
C ILE A 194 -16.87 -0.03 8.79
N GLY A 195 -17.74 -1.02 8.94
CA GLY A 195 -17.44 -2.31 9.58
C GLY A 195 -16.30 -3.13 8.97
N ASN A 196 -15.67 -2.66 7.88
CA ASN A 196 -14.54 -3.31 7.22
C ASN A 196 -13.17 -2.64 7.45
N ASP A 197 -13.08 -1.50 8.17
CA ASP A 197 -11.83 -0.72 8.27
C ASP A 197 -11.19 -0.70 9.69
N TYR A 198 -11.70 -1.54 10.59
CA TYR A 198 -11.15 -1.62 11.95
C TYR A 198 -9.71 -2.11 11.98
N ASP A 199 -9.35 -3.05 11.11
CA ASP A 199 -8.03 -3.68 11.15
C ASP A 199 -6.93 -2.74 10.63
N GLN A 200 -7.19 -2.00 9.53
CA GLN A 200 -6.24 -1.03 9.02
C GLN A 200 -6.11 0.18 9.95
N THR A 201 -7.24 0.67 10.48
CA THR A 201 -7.22 1.73 11.51
C THR A 201 -6.42 1.28 12.74
N LEU A 202 -6.66 0.07 13.24
CA LEU A 202 -5.94 -0.50 14.38
C LEU A 202 -4.44 -0.57 14.10
N LEU A 203 -4.07 -0.95 12.88
CA LEU A 203 -2.68 -1.03 12.45
C LEU A 203 -2.02 0.36 12.40
N ASN A 204 -2.71 1.36 11.85
CA ASN A 204 -2.25 2.76 11.83
C ASN A 204 -2.03 3.30 13.26
N TYR A 205 -2.95 3.04 14.20
CA TYR A 205 -2.73 3.41 15.60
C TYR A 205 -1.56 2.67 16.25
N LYS A 206 -1.37 1.38 15.94
CA LYS A 206 -0.24 0.59 16.47
C LYS A 206 1.10 1.12 15.98
N TRP A 207 1.23 1.39 14.68
CA TRP A 207 2.45 1.97 14.12
C TRP A 207 2.73 3.38 14.66
N ALA A 208 1.70 4.22 14.73
CA ALA A 208 1.83 5.53 15.36
C ALA A 208 2.29 5.41 16.83
N LEU A 209 1.68 4.50 17.59
CA LEU A 209 2.06 4.25 18.99
C LEU A 209 3.50 3.74 19.12
N GLU A 210 3.94 2.85 18.24
CA GLU A 210 5.32 2.34 18.23
C GLU A 210 6.34 3.47 18.03
N ILE A 211 6.09 4.34 17.05
CA ILE A 211 6.93 5.51 16.79
C ILE A 211 6.89 6.46 18.00
N GLN A 212 5.70 6.73 18.55
CA GLN A 212 5.54 7.59 19.72
C GLN A 212 6.31 7.05 20.94
N LEU A 213 6.27 5.74 21.20
CA LEU A 213 7.00 5.13 22.31
C LEU A 213 8.51 5.17 22.13
N LYS A 214 8.99 5.15 20.88
CA LYS A 214 10.43 5.19 20.55
C LYS A 214 11.00 6.60 20.63
N TYR A 215 10.23 7.62 20.23
CA TYR A 215 10.75 8.98 20.02
C TYR A 215 10.16 10.06 20.92
N LEU A 216 9.04 9.80 21.58
CA LEU A 216 8.42 10.74 22.52
C LEU A 216 8.65 10.28 23.96
N SER A 217 8.58 11.22 24.90
CA SER A 217 8.54 10.85 26.32
C SER A 217 7.26 10.06 26.61
N LEU A 218 7.32 9.06 27.50
CA LEU A 218 6.13 8.29 27.92
C LEU A 218 5.02 9.18 28.50
N THR A 219 5.38 10.39 28.95
CA THR A 219 4.48 11.42 29.47
C THR A 219 3.73 12.19 28.37
N HIS A 220 4.09 11.99 27.10
CA HIS A 220 3.52 12.73 25.99
C HIS A 220 2.02 12.40 25.84
N PRO A 221 1.12 13.41 25.79
CA PRO A 221 -0.33 13.18 25.79
C PRO A 221 -0.85 12.28 24.68
N SER A 222 -0.12 12.17 23.56
CA SER A 222 -0.53 11.33 22.43
C SER A 222 -0.49 9.83 22.74
N ILE A 223 0.41 9.37 23.62
CA ILE A 223 0.59 7.94 23.92
C ILE A 223 -0.66 7.35 24.59
N PRO A 224 -1.19 7.91 25.70
CA PRO A 224 -2.40 7.37 26.31
C PRO A 224 -3.65 7.57 25.43
N ILE A 225 -3.67 8.57 24.55
CA ILE A 225 -4.73 8.74 23.54
C ILE A 225 -4.69 7.58 22.53
N SER A 226 -3.52 7.23 21.99
CA SER A 226 -3.35 6.09 21.09
C SER A 226 -3.80 4.78 21.74
N TYR A 227 -3.41 4.52 22.99
CA TYR A 227 -3.88 3.35 23.73
C TYR A 227 -5.41 3.34 23.91
N ARG A 228 -6.03 4.48 24.25
CA ARG A 228 -7.50 4.56 24.37
C ARG A 228 -8.19 4.22 23.05
N ASN A 229 -7.73 4.80 21.95
CA ASN A 229 -8.37 4.59 20.64
C ASN A 229 -8.22 3.13 20.17
N ILE A 230 -7.06 2.50 20.43
CA ILE A 230 -6.88 1.05 20.23
C ILE A 230 -7.88 0.24 21.07
N GLY A 231 -8.09 0.64 22.33
CA GLY A 231 -9.08 0.03 23.21
C GLY A 231 -10.51 0.12 22.66
N GLN A 232 -10.91 1.30 22.17
CA GLN A 232 -12.21 1.54 21.54
C GLN A 232 -12.42 0.66 20.30
N ILE A 233 -11.40 0.52 19.45
CA ILE A 233 -11.48 -0.35 18.27
C ILE A 233 -11.70 -1.81 18.69
N TYR A 234 -10.94 -2.31 19.68
CA TYR A 234 -11.14 -3.68 20.17
C TYR A 234 -12.49 -3.90 20.83
N GLU A 235 -13.01 -2.91 21.54
CA GLU A 235 -14.35 -2.95 22.08
C GLU A 235 -15.41 -3.07 20.97
N HIS A 236 -15.30 -2.26 19.91
CA HIS A 236 -16.20 -2.37 18.76
C HIS A 236 -16.11 -3.72 18.04
N GLN A 237 -14.94 -4.36 18.07
CA GLN A 237 -14.75 -5.73 17.62
C GLN A 237 -15.22 -6.80 18.63
N ASN A 238 -15.89 -6.41 19.72
CA ASN A 238 -16.29 -7.27 20.85
C ASN A 238 -15.13 -8.07 21.49
N ARG A 239 -13.90 -7.55 21.37
CA ARG A 239 -12.68 -8.14 21.94
C ARG A 239 -12.32 -7.46 23.25
N TYR A 240 -13.23 -7.58 24.21
CA TYR A 240 -13.22 -6.87 25.49
C TYR A 240 -11.94 -7.06 26.32
N ASP A 241 -11.35 -8.25 26.33
CA ASP A 241 -10.06 -8.48 27.03
C ASP A 241 -8.93 -7.60 26.47
N ARG A 242 -8.86 -7.48 25.15
CA ARG A 242 -7.86 -6.62 24.50
C ARG A 242 -8.20 -5.14 24.69
N ALA A 243 -9.49 -4.78 24.70
CA ALA A 243 -9.92 -3.43 25.01
C ALA A 243 -9.46 -3.03 26.42
N LEU A 244 -9.72 -3.88 27.41
CA LEU A 244 -9.37 -3.66 28.81
C LEU A 244 -7.87 -3.48 29.03
N ILE A 245 -7.03 -4.31 28.38
CA ILE A 245 -5.56 -4.16 28.43
C ILE A 245 -5.14 -2.75 27.96
N ASN A 246 -5.69 -2.28 26.85
CA ASN A 246 -5.30 -0.99 26.28
C ASN A 246 -5.85 0.19 27.08
N TYR A 247 -7.10 0.11 27.56
CA TYR A 247 -7.66 1.11 28.45
C TYR A 247 -6.90 1.20 29.77
N THR A 248 -6.47 0.07 30.33
CA THR A 248 -5.69 0.04 31.57
C THR A 248 -4.34 0.72 31.37
N LYS A 249 -3.61 0.41 30.29
CA LYS A 249 -2.35 1.10 29.95
C LYS A 249 -2.51 2.61 29.79
N ALA A 250 -3.58 3.05 29.11
CA ALA A 250 -3.88 4.48 29.00
C ALA A 250 -4.11 5.11 30.39
N ASN A 251 -4.84 4.42 31.26
CA ASN A 251 -5.16 4.92 32.60
C ASN A 251 -3.94 4.93 33.55
N GLU A 252 -3.05 3.94 33.44
CA GLU A 252 -1.78 3.91 34.18
C GLU A 252 -0.93 5.14 33.85
N ILE A 253 -0.76 5.46 32.56
CA ILE A 253 0.00 6.63 32.12
C ILE A 253 -0.68 7.92 32.60
N TYR A 254 -2.00 8.04 32.47
CA TYR A 254 -2.72 9.19 33.00
C TYR A 254 -2.60 9.32 34.53
N SER A 255 -2.52 8.20 35.27
CA SER A 255 -2.50 8.19 36.74
C SER A 255 -1.10 8.41 37.32
N CYS A 256 -0.05 7.99 36.61
CA CYS A 256 1.34 8.34 36.96
C CYS A 256 1.62 9.85 36.86
N HIS A 257 0.76 10.61 36.19
CA HIS A 257 0.91 12.05 36.01
C HIS A 257 -0.23 12.80 36.69
N LEU A 258 0.04 13.28 37.91
CA LEU A 258 -0.84 14.05 38.81
C LEU A 258 -1.45 15.36 38.24
N SER A 259 -1.45 15.59 36.92
CA SER A 259 -2.20 16.70 36.34
C SER A 259 -3.66 16.28 36.17
N THR A 260 -4.54 16.90 36.96
CA THR A 260 -6.00 16.78 36.92
C THR A 260 -6.63 17.31 35.62
N ALA A 261 -5.87 17.46 34.54
CA ALA A 261 -6.23 18.20 33.34
C ALA A 261 -6.24 17.34 32.07
N TYR A 262 -6.49 16.02 32.18
CA TYR A 262 -6.81 15.19 31.01
C TYR A 262 -8.32 15.05 30.89
N PRO A 263 -9.00 15.86 30.05
CA PRO A 263 -10.46 15.79 29.87
C PRO A 263 -10.95 14.39 29.45
N ASN A 264 -10.06 13.56 28.92
CA ASN A 264 -10.34 12.19 28.47
C ASN A 264 -10.29 11.12 29.57
N ARG A 265 -9.83 11.43 30.79
CA ARG A 265 -9.66 10.44 31.88
C ARG A 265 -10.99 9.97 32.46
N ILE A 266 -11.97 10.87 32.61
CA ILE A 266 -13.29 10.53 33.15
C ILE A 266 -14.00 9.54 32.21
N GLN A 267 -13.98 9.81 30.90
CA GLN A 267 -14.54 8.93 29.88
C GLN A 267 -13.84 7.55 29.87
N LEU A 268 -12.52 7.53 30.00
CA LEU A 268 -11.76 6.28 30.04
C LEU A 268 -12.15 5.40 31.24
N ASN A 269 -12.38 5.98 32.42
CA ASN A 269 -12.80 5.22 33.59
C ASN A 269 -14.22 4.66 33.44
N SER A 270 -15.13 5.40 32.82
CA SER A 270 -16.46 4.87 32.48
C SER A 270 -16.38 3.73 31.46
N ASP A 271 -15.49 3.83 30.47
CA ASP A 271 -15.29 2.77 29.48
C ASP A 271 -14.72 1.50 30.14
N ILE A 272 -13.72 1.63 31.02
CA ILE A 272 -13.16 0.49 31.77
C ILE A 272 -14.25 -0.21 32.60
N THR A 273 -15.03 0.55 33.36
CA THR A 273 -16.09 0.00 34.23
C THR A 273 -17.13 -0.74 33.40
N ARG A 274 -17.59 -0.13 32.31
CA ARG A 274 -18.57 -0.73 31.39
C ARG A 274 -18.06 -2.02 30.75
N ILE A 275 -16.79 -2.07 30.32
CA ILE A 275 -16.20 -3.29 29.75
C ILE A 275 -16.08 -4.40 30.80
N GLN A 276 -15.75 -4.06 32.05
CA GLN A 276 -15.70 -5.03 33.14
C GLN A 276 -17.07 -5.67 33.40
N ASP A 277 -18.14 -4.88 33.36
CA ASP A 277 -19.52 -5.37 33.51
C ASP A 277 -19.97 -6.26 32.33
N LEU A 278 -19.44 -6.04 31.12
CA LEU A 278 -19.72 -6.88 29.94
C LEU A 278 -18.96 -8.21 29.95
N ASN A 279 -17.88 -8.30 30.72
CA ASN A 279 -17.02 -9.48 30.83
C ASN A 279 -17.36 -10.38 32.05
N SER A 280 -18.25 -9.94 32.94
CA SER A 280 -18.72 -10.67 34.13
C SER A 280 -19.98 -11.49 33.87
#